data_AF-A0A1H8APY4-F1
#
_entry.id   AF-A0A1H8APY4-F1
#
_cell.length_a   1.000
_cell.length_b   1.000
_cell.length_c   1.000
_cell.angle_alpha   90.00
_cell.angle_beta   90.00
_cell.angle_gamma   90.00
#
_symmetry.space_group_name_H-M   'P 1'
#
loop_
_entity.id
_entity.type
_entity.pdbx_description
1 polymer ?
#
loop_
_entity_poly.entity_id
_entity_poly.type
_entity_poly.pdbx_seq_one_letter_code
_entity_poly.pdbx_strand_id
1 'polypeptide(L)'
;MDMIHEIFSALIAGFAGIFFVSFIIWMVGLIILLFREMFSPGELVIREYMGKVWKMLLSCFEWVAYAAVFIGPVLMFWTKNYMDYLMVTLAAVLLSAVYLSIRKRTGGFAKGRLRMRKEKEHHGDWR
;
A
#
# COMPACT_ATOMS: atom_id res chain seq x y z
N MET A 1 -19.63 20.38 20.87
CA MET A 1 -18.80 19.16 20.83
C MET A 1 -19.07 18.33 19.58
N ASP A 2 -20.07 18.68 18.78
CA ASP A 2 -20.53 17.90 17.62
C ASP A 2 -19.59 18.03 16.40
N MET A 3 -19.02 19.20 16.16
CA MET A 3 -18.14 19.45 15.01
C MET A 3 -16.86 18.58 15.01
N ILE A 4 -16.25 18.35 16.18
CA ILE A 4 -15.05 17.49 16.28
C ILE A 4 -15.43 16.04 16.00
N HIS A 5 -16.58 15.59 16.50
CA HIS A 5 -17.08 14.25 16.26
C HIS A 5 -17.43 14.02 14.79
N GLU A 6 -18.04 15.02 14.14
CA GLU A 6 -18.39 14.99 12.72
C GLU A 6 -17.15 14.92 11.82
N ILE A 7 -16.13 15.76 12.08
CA ILE A 7 -14.85 15.73 11.36
C ILE A 7 -14.15 14.37 11.56
N PHE A 8 -14.11 13.86 12.80
CA PHE A 8 -13.47 12.58 13.09
C PHE A 8 -14.22 11.41 12.43
N SER A 9 -15.55 11.45 12.42
CA SER A 9 -16.39 10.46 11.76
C SER A 9 -16.18 10.46 10.24
N ALA A 10 -16.15 11.64 9.60
CA ALA A 10 -15.89 11.78 8.17
C ALA A 10 -14.47 11.31 7.79
N LEU A 11 -13.48 11.57 8.64
CA LEU A 11 -12.11 11.07 8.47
C LEU A 11 -12.06 9.54 8.56
N ILE A 12 -12.71 8.94 9.55
CA ILE A 12 -12.82 7.48 9.69
C ILE A 12 -13.53 6.88 8.47
N ALA A 13 -14.61 7.51 7.99
CA ALA A 13 -15.32 7.05 6.80
C ALA A 13 -14.40 7.06 5.57
N GLY A 14 -13.58 8.11 5.41
CA GLY A 14 -12.55 8.19 4.37
C GLY A 14 -11.51 7.07 4.49
N PHE A 15 -11.00 6.81 5.70
CA PHE A 15 -10.09 5.70 5.96
C PHE A 15 -10.73 4.34 5.65
N ALA A 16 -11.98 4.13 6.06
CA ALA A 16 -12.71 2.91 5.80
C ALA A 16 -12.87 2.69 4.29
N GLY A 17 -13.21 3.73 3.52
CA GLY A 17 -13.29 3.66 2.06
C GLY A 17 -11.98 3.20 1.42
N ILE A 18 -10.87 3.83 1.79
CA ILE A 18 -9.52 3.45 1.30
C ILE A 18 -9.20 2.01 1.70
N PHE A 19 -9.51 1.62 2.94
CA PHE A 19 -9.28 0.27 3.45
C PHE A 19 -10.08 -0.78 2.69
N PHE A 20 -11.38 -0.56 2.45
CA PHE A 20 -12.24 -1.48 1.71
C PHE A 20 -11.77 -1.65 0.26
N VAL A 21 -11.42 -0.56 -0.43
CA VAL A 21 -10.89 -0.63 -1.80
C VAL A 21 -9.57 -1.41 -1.83
N SER A 22 -8.68 -1.15 -0.87
CA SER A 22 -7.42 -1.89 -0.71
C SER A 22 -7.65 -3.37 -0.47
N PHE A 23 -8.63 -3.70 0.36
CA PHE A 23 -9.00 -5.07 0.69
C PHE A 23 -9.56 -5.82 -0.52
N ILE A 24 -10.41 -5.18 -1.33
CA ILE A 24 -10.95 -5.76 -2.57
C ILE A 24 -9.82 -6.05 -3.55
N ILE A 25 -8.91 -5.08 -3.77
CA ILE A 25 -7.76 -5.26 -4.67
C ILE A 25 -6.85 -6.39 -4.16
N TRP A 26 -6.64 -6.47 -2.85
CA TRP A 26 -5.87 -7.55 -2.25
C TRP A 26 -6.53 -8.92 -2.42
N MET A 27 -7.86 -9.01 -2.30
CA MET A 27 -8.61 -10.26 -2.54
C MET A 27 -8.46 -10.74 -3.99
N VAL A 28 -8.51 -9.84 -4.96
CA VAL A 28 -8.22 -10.18 -6.36
C VAL A 28 -6.78 -10.68 -6.50
N GLY A 29 -5.81 -10.02 -5.87
CA GLY A 29 -4.42 -10.45 -5.83
C GLY A 29 -4.24 -11.85 -5.20
N LEU A 30 -5.00 -12.16 -4.15
CA LEU A 30 -5.00 -13.47 -3.50
C LEU A 30 -5.47 -14.57 -4.44
N ILE A 31 -6.55 -14.32 -5.17
CA ILE A 31 -7.06 -15.27 -6.17
C ILE A 31 -5.96 -15.54 -7.19
N ILE A 32 -5.34 -14.50 -7.76
CA ILE A 32 -4.26 -14.65 -8.75
C ILE A 32 -3.08 -15.45 -8.18
N LEU A 33 -2.69 -15.18 -6.92
CA LEU A 33 -1.58 -15.85 -6.26
C LEU A 33 -1.90 -17.33 -6.01
N LEU A 34 -3.13 -17.64 -5.57
CA LEU A 34 -3.62 -18.99 -5.39
C LEU A 34 -3.61 -19.77 -6.71
N PHE A 35 -4.14 -19.16 -7.78
CA PHE A 35 -4.09 -19.74 -9.12
C PHE A 35 -2.63 -20.07 -9.51
N ARG A 36 -1.70 -19.13 -9.31
CA ARG A 36 -0.30 -19.36 -9.65
C ARG A 36 0.34 -20.49 -8.84
N GLU A 37 -0.03 -20.64 -7.57
CA GLU A 37 0.51 -21.70 -6.72
C GLU A 37 -0.11 -23.07 -7.05
N MET A 38 -1.40 -23.14 -7.41
CA MET A 38 -2.04 -24.39 -7.86
C MET A 38 -1.43 -24.95 -9.14
N PHE A 39 -0.94 -24.09 -10.03
CA PHE A 39 -0.26 -24.49 -11.27
C PHE A 39 1.27 -24.58 -11.12
N SER A 40 1.79 -24.42 -9.91
CA SER A 40 3.22 -24.59 -9.62
C SER A 40 3.53 -26.07 -9.36
N PRO A 41 4.54 -26.66 -10.01
CA PRO A 41 4.94 -28.06 -9.77
C PRO A 41 5.71 -28.26 -8.44
N GLY A 42 5.82 -27.24 -7.58
CA GLY A 42 6.54 -27.29 -6.31
C GLY A 42 5.65 -27.57 -5.09
N GLU A 43 6.24 -28.02 -3.99
CA GLU A 43 5.55 -28.21 -2.71
C GLU A 43 5.12 -26.86 -2.10
N LEU A 44 3.88 -26.82 -1.59
CA LEU A 44 3.30 -25.61 -1.02
C LEU A 44 3.82 -25.38 0.40
N VAL A 45 4.86 -24.56 0.53
CA VAL A 45 5.39 -24.15 1.84
C VAL A 45 4.54 -23.02 2.41
N ILE A 46 3.59 -23.36 3.29
CA ILE A 46 2.62 -22.43 3.90
C ILE A 46 3.30 -21.19 4.52
N ARG A 47 4.45 -21.36 5.18
CA ARG A 47 5.19 -20.25 5.79
C ARG A 47 5.66 -19.22 4.77
N GLU A 48 6.16 -19.66 3.62
CA GLU A 48 6.60 -18.76 2.55
C GLU A 48 5.40 -18.12 1.85
N TYR A 49 4.34 -18.89 1.63
CA TYR A 49 3.08 -18.43 1.07
C TYR A 49 2.47 -17.30 1.93
N MET A 50 2.34 -17.50 3.25
CA MET A 50 1.86 -16.47 4.17
C MET A 50 2.75 -15.20 4.13
N GLY A 51 4.07 -15.37 4.00
CA GLY A 51 4.98 -14.24 3.83
C GLY A 51 4.76 -13.46 2.54
N LYS A 52 4.46 -14.14 1.41
CA LYS A 52 4.10 -13.50 0.13
C LYS A 52 2.76 -12.77 0.26
N VAL A 53 1.74 -13.43 0.82
CA VAL A 53 0.40 -12.87 1.05
C VAL A 53 0.46 -11.61 1.90
N TRP A 54 1.23 -11.63 3.00
CA TRP A 54 1.40 -10.49 3.89
C TRP A 54 2.07 -9.30 3.20
N LYS A 55 3.14 -9.55 2.43
CA LYS A 55 3.81 -8.50 1.64
C LYS A 55 2.89 -7.92 0.57
N MET A 56 2.09 -8.77 -0.07
CA MET A 56 1.11 -8.34 -1.07
C MET A 56 0.03 -7.47 -0.43
N LEU A 57 -0.51 -7.85 0.74
CA LEU A 57 -1.45 -7.05 1.51
C LEU A 57 -0.91 -5.63 1.72
N LEU A 58 0.26 -5.52 2.35
CA LEU A 58 0.90 -4.23 2.61
C LEU A 58 1.13 -3.41 1.34
N SER A 59 1.52 -4.09 0.24
CA SER A 59 1.71 -3.43 -1.04
C SER A 59 0.40 -2.88 -1.59
N CYS A 60 -0.69 -3.66 -1.62
CA CYS A 60 -2.00 -3.21 -2.08
C CYS A 60 -2.48 -1.98 -1.31
N PHE A 61 -2.34 -2.00 0.01
CA PHE A 61 -2.66 -0.87 0.86
C PHE A 61 -1.81 0.38 0.55
N GLU A 62 -0.51 0.22 0.33
CA GLU A 62 0.39 1.31 -0.06
C GLU A 62 0.00 1.91 -1.43
N TRP A 63 -0.27 1.07 -2.44
CA TRP A 63 -0.67 1.50 -3.78
C TRP A 63 -1.99 2.27 -3.78
N VAL A 64 -2.99 1.78 -3.05
CA VAL A 64 -4.30 2.43 -2.98
C VAL A 64 -4.23 3.72 -2.17
N ALA A 65 -3.45 3.78 -1.09
CA ALA A 65 -3.22 5.03 -0.36
C ALA A 65 -2.63 6.11 -1.28
N TYR A 66 -1.59 5.77 -2.05
CA TYR A 66 -0.98 6.70 -3.00
C TYR A 66 -1.94 7.09 -4.13
N ALA A 67 -2.71 6.13 -4.67
CA ALA A 67 -3.70 6.42 -5.69
C ALA A 67 -4.81 7.36 -5.18
N ALA A 68 -5.28 7.14 -3.94
CA ALA A 68 -6.32 7.95 -3.31
C ALA A 68 -5.90 9.42 -3.10
N VAL A 69 -4.60 9.70 -2.92
CA VAL A 69 -4.08 11.08 -2.85
C VAL A 69 -4.34 11.87 -4.14
N PHE A 70 -4.29 11.21 -5.30
CA PHE A 70 -4.56 11.84 -6.60
C PHE A 70 -6.03 11.78 -6.99
N ILE A 71 -6.69 10.65 -6.71
CA ILE A 71 -8.09 10.41 -7.09
C ILE A 71 -9.04 11.27 -6.23
N GLY A 72 -8.72 11.51 -4.96
CA GLY A 72 -9.53 12.33 -4.06
C GLY A 72 -9.79 13.74 -4.59
N PRO A 73 -8.75 14.53 -4.94
CA PRO A 73 -8.91 15.85 -5.56
C PRO A 73 -9.65 15.80 -6.90
N VAL A 74 -9.39 14.80 -7.74
CA VAL A 74 -10.07 14.65 -9.03
C VAL A 74 -11.58 14.44 -8.83
N LEU A 75 -11.97 13.58 -7.90
CA LEU A 75 -13.38 13.34 -7.56
C LEU A 75 -14.03 14.56 -6.90
N MET A 76 -13.27 15.34 -6.13
CA MET A 76 -13.71 16.60 -5.54
C MET A 76 -14.12 17.62 -6.62
N PHE A 77 -13.36 17.74 -7.70
CA PHE A 77 -13.70 18.61 -8.83
C PHE A 77 -14.94 18.14 -9.59
N TRP A 78 -15.22 16.84 -9.61
CA TRP A 78 -16.28 16.25 -10.41
C TRP A 78 -17.64 16.23 -9.72
N THR A 79 -17.67 15.95 -8.41
CA THR A 79 -18.92 15.69 -7.65
C THR A 79 -19.41 16.89 -6.85
N LYS A 80 -18.62 17.96 -6.72
CA LYS A 80 -18.88 19.15 -5.88
C LYS A 80 -19.16 18.87 -4.39
N ASN A 81 -18.97 17.63 -3.93
CA ASN A 81 -19.03 17.27 -2.51
C ASN A 81 -17.67 17.53 -1.85
N TYR A 82 -17.33 18.80 -1.71
CA TYR A 82 -15.99 19.24 -1.33
C TYR A 82 -15.52 18.69 0.03
N MET A 83 -16.41 18.63 1.03
CA MET A 83 -16.04 18.20 2.39
C MET A 83 -15.66 16.72 2.45
N ASP A 84 -16.47 15.83 1.86
CA ASP A 84 -16.23 14.38 1.94
C ASP A 84 -14.93 14.01 1.23
N TYR A 85 -14.73 14.48 -0.01
CA TYR A 85 -13.54 14.16 -0.79
C TYR A 85 -12.27 14.83 -0.25
N LEU A 86 -12.40 15.98 0.41
CA LEU A 86 -11.29 16.60 1.14
C LEU A 86 -10.89 15.74 2.34
N MET A 87 -11.84 15.20 3.10
CA MET A 87 -11.56 14.28 4.21
C MET A 87 -10.94 12.97 3.71
N VAL A 88 -11.42 12.42 2.59
CA VAL A 88 -10.78 11.25 1.95
C VAL A 88 -9.34 11.56 1.52
N THR A 89 -9.10 12.72 0.93
CA THR A 89 -7.76 13.14 0.51
C THR A 89 -6.83 13.31 1.72
N LEU A 90 -7.30 13.95 2.79
CA LEU A 90 -6.55 14.08 4.04
C LEU A 90 -6.22 12.70 4.64
N ALA A 91 -7.21 11.80 4.69
CA ALA A 91 -7.00 10.43 5.13
C ALA A 91 -5.94 9.72 4.27
N ALA A 92 -6.01 9.86 2.94
CA ALA A 92 -5.03 9.28 2.02
C ALA A 92 -3.61 9.82 2.24
N VAL A 93 -3.47 11.13 2.48
CA VAL A 93 -2.16 11.77 2.77
C VAL A 93 -1.59 11.24 4.08
N LEU A 94 -2.39 11.16 5.14
CA LEU A 94 -1.98 10.61 6.43
C LEU A 94 -1.55 9.14 6.30
N LEU A 95 -2.36 8.33 5.60
CA LEU A 95 -2.06 6.92 5.39
C LEU A 95 -0.76 6.74 4.58
N SER A 96 -0.56 7.56 3.55
CA SER A 96 0.66 7.59 2.75
C SER A 96 1.90 7.91 3.59
N ALA A 97 1.80 8.88 4.50
CA ALA A 97 2.89 9.22 5.42
C ALA A 97 3.22 8.07 6.39
N VAL A 98 2.19 7.37 6.89
CA VAL A 98 2.34 6.18 7.73
C VAL A 98 3.04 5.06 6.96
N TYR A 99 2.62 4.76 5.73
CA TYR A 99 3.27 3.72 4.91
C TYR A 99 4.71 4.07 4.53
N LEU A 100 5.00 5.33 4.21
CA LEU A 100 6.38 5.78 4.02
C LEU A 100 7.23 5.56 5.27
N SER A 101 6.67 5.80 6.45
CA SER A 101 7.35 5.57 7.75
C SER A 101 7.57 4.08 8.02
N ILE A 102 6.57 3.24 7.74
CA ILE A 102 6.70 1.78 7.82
C ILE A 102 7.79 1.30 6.87
N ARG A 103 7.78 1.75 5.62
CA ARG A 103 8.73 1.36 4.57
C ARG A 103 10.17 1.77 4.91
N LYS A 104 10.36 2.92 5.56
CA LYS A 104 11.66 3.33 6.12
C LYS A 104 12.14 2.36 7.20
N ARG A 105 11.26 1.89 8.10
CA ARG A 105 11.60 0.94 9.17
C ARG A 105 11.78 -0.50 8.70
N THR A 106 11.00 -0.95 7.71
CA THR A 106 11.11 -2.31 7.13
C THR A 106 12.24 -2.48 6.10
N GLY A 107 13.07 -1.44 5.90
CA GLY A 107 14.35 -1.57 5.20
C GLY A 107 14.27 -1.60 3.66
N GLY A 108 13.19 -1.10 3.07
CA GLY A 108 13.02 -1.05 1.61
C GLY A 108 14.18 -0.32 0.88
N PHE A 109 14.79 0.68 1.52
CA PHE A 109 15.97 1.39 1.00
C PHE A 109 17.31 0.71 1.29
N ALA A 110 17.41 -0.15 2.31
CA ALA A 110 18.66 -0.84 2.65
C ALA A 110 18.98 -1.94 1.65
N LYS A 111 17.96 -2.62 1.11
CA LYS A 111 18.14 -3.70 0.13
C LYS A 111 18.69 -3.20 -1.23
N GLY A 112 18.30 -2.00 -1.65
CA GLY A 112 18.85 -1.34 -2.84
C GLY A 112 20.30 -0.88 -2.64
N ARG A 113 20.63 -0.36 -1.46
CA ARG A 113 21.98 0.13 -1.13
C ARG A 113 23.01 -1.01 -1.00
N LEU A 114 22.60 -2.18 -0.51
CA LEU A 114 23.44 -3.39 -0.45
C LEU A 114 23.66 -4.03 -1.83
N ARG A 115 22.67 -3.98 -2.73
CA ARG A 115 22.82 -4.46 -4.12
C ARG A 115 23.81 -3.59 -4.90
N MET A 116 23.72 -2.27 -4.77
CA MET A 116 24.67 -1.31 -5.37
C MET A 116 26.11 -1.46 -4.82
N ARG A 117 26.27 -1.92 -3.58
CA ARG A 117 27.59 -2.18 -2.98
C ARG A 117 28.23 -3.46 -3.55
N LYS A 118 27.45 -4.55 -3.70
CA LYS A 118 27.93 -5.79 -4.33
C LYS A 118 28.31 -5.61 -5.80
N GLU A 119 27.58 -4.75 -6.52
CA GLU A 119 27.85 -4.46 -7.95
C GLU A 119 29.14 -3.66 -8.15
N LYS A 120 29.53 -2.82 -7.17
CA LYS A 120 30.82 -2.13 -7.17
C LYS A 120 31.99 -3.01 -6.75
N GLU A 121 31.79 -3.98 -5.85
CA GLU A 121 32.83 -4.95 -5.47
C GLU A 121 33.16 -5.90 -6.64
N HIS A 122 32.17 -6.38 -7.40
CA HIS A 122 32.42 -7.24 -8.57
C HIS A 122 33.08 -6.53 -9.77
N HIS A 123 32.96 -5.20 -9.88
CA HIS A 123 33.61 -4.42 -10.94
C HIS A 123 34.98 -3.85 -10.53
N GLY A 124 35.37 -3.96 -9.26
CA GLY A 124 36.67 -3.52 -8.75
C GLY A 124 37.80 -4.55 -8.89
N ASP A 125 37.48 -5.81 -9.14
CA ASP A 125 38.43 -6.94 -9.19
C ASP A 125 39.11 -7.16 -10.57
N TRP A 126 38.89 -6.25 -11.53
CA TRP A 126 39.48 -6.31 -12.88
C TRP A 126 40.62 -5.31 -13.10
N ARG A 127 41.30 -4.86 -12.03
CA ARG A 127 42.47 -3.99 -12.12
C ARG A 127 43.64 -4.53 -11.33
#